data_AF-A0A5C6VIF3-F1
#
_entry.id   AF-A0A5C6VIF3-F1
#
_cell.length_a   1.000
_cell.length_b   1.000
_cell.length_c   1.000
_cell.angle_alpha   90.00
_cell.angle_beta   90.00
_cell.angle_gamma   90.00
#
_symmetry.space_group_name_H-M   'P 1'
#
loop_
_entity.id
_entity.type
_entity.pdbx_description
1 polymer ?
#
loop_
_entity_poly.entity_id
_entity_poly.type
_entity_poly.pdbx_seq_one_letter_code
_entity_poly.pdbx_strand_id
1 'polypeptide(L)'
;MDRKYVLAGFVLTFLAGFGIGHHRTVARETVSRTLRAMPAMPIWKNPQCVSANIKENEHFEIAASTLEHVAPHSPDWLAIGAEQSLSEDLYRGSPGKLGARVCTPAAIYGRVAAAFAGSALDKGRFDRHELRLASHLQPPPVNVVDAVARVAFFPRPVIDDDSGGQIDGDIRPYAMTVLAGFGHESARYAVEAFEQISSENSLGTGAAQVAAAGGQPGALSQIESLMNQLLATVPDDKPIPLATRDRLYELSWAIAFSGEAAKDHEAPVIRLMGRQVQSGAPPFGVVSLHPKRMCEVMSKIYGDSERVNREFSYCADDTPLESYPQGAFAFAPAHASETR
;
A
#
# COMPACT_ATOMS: atom_id res chain seq x y z
N MET A 1 44.91 -63.33 0.40
CA MET A 1 44.55 -62.14 -0.42
C MET A 1 44.53 -62.65 -1.86
N ASP A 2 43.45 -62.55 -2.65
CA ASP A 2 42.60 -61.37 -2.84
C ASP A 2 41.13 -61.70 -3.17
N ARG A 3 40.24 -60.94 -2.50
CA ARG A 3 38.81 -60.80 -2.79
C ARG A 3 38.64 -59.85 -3.97
N LYS A 4 38.40 -60.35 -5.18
CA LYS A 4 38.05 -59.49 -6.35
C LYS A 4 36.90 -59.95 -7.25
N TYR A 5 36.09 -60.93 -6.84
CA TYR A 5 34.97 -61.40 -7.70
C TYR A 5 33.65 -61.63 -6.97
N VAL A 6 33.22 -60.70 -6.12
CA VAL A 6 31.86 -60.75 -5.52
C VAL A 6 31.08 -59.43 -5.66
N LEU A 7 31.68 -58.36 -6.19
CA LEU A 7 31.02 -57.05 -6.23
C LEU A 7 30.51 -56.59 -7.62
N ALA A 8 30.27 -57.53 -8.54
CA ALA A 8 29.71 -57.22 -9.87
C ALA A 8 28.27 -57.73 -10.08
N GLY A 9 27.72 -58.50 -9.14
CA GLY A 9 26.38 -59.10 -9.27
C GLY A 9 25.24 -58.37 -8.54
N PHE A 10 25.54 -57.34 -7.73
CA PHE A 10 24.54 -56.71 -6.85
C PHE A 10 24.16 -55.27 -7.23
N VAL A 11 24.85 -54.67 -8.21
CA VAL A 11 24.58 -53.28 -8.65
C VAL A 11 23.61 -53.20 -9.84
N LEU A 12 23.34 -54.32 -10.52
CA LEU A 12 22.53 -54.33 -11.75
C LEU A 12 21.04 -54.70 -11.55
N THR A 13 20.62 -55.12 -10.35
CA THR A 13 19.23 -55.49 -10.06
C THR A 13 18.44 -54.39 -9.36
N PHE A 14 19.09 -53.32 -8.90
CA PHE A 14 18.40 -52.14 -8.32
C PHE A 14 18.05 -51.06 -9.35
N LEU A 15 18.55 -51.16 -10.59
CA LEU A 15 18.27 -50.19 -11.66
C LEU A 15 17.11 -50.59 -12.59
N ALA A 16 16.51 -51.78 -12.41
CA ALA A 16 15.41 -52.27 -13.24
C ALA A 16 14.04 -52.32 -12.53
N GLY A 17 13.95 -51.84 -11.28
CA GLY A 17 12.73 -51.94 -10.44
C GLY A 17 11.98 -50.63 -10.17
N PHE A 18 12.38 -49.51 -10.80
CA PHE A 18 11.78 -48.19 -10.58
C PHE A 18 11.34 -47.50 -11.89
N GLY A 19 11.12 -48.28 -12.95
CA GLY A 19 10.62 -47.79 -14.23
C GLY A 19 9.26 -48.41 -14.52
N ILE A 20 8.20 -47.80 -13.99
CA ILE A 20 6.79 -47.71 -14.43
C ILE A 20 5.99 -47.26 -13.19
N GLY A 21 6.37 -46.08 -12.67
CA GLY A 21 5.48 -45.29 -11.83
C GLY A 21 4.69 -44.41 -12.78
N HIS A 22 3.37 -44.59 -12.84
CA HIS A 22 2.46 -43.72 -13.58
C HIS A 22 2.82 -42.25 -13.34
N HIS A 23 3.46 -41.62 -14.32
CA HIS A 23 3.36 -40.17 -14.51
C HIS A 23 1.91 -39.88 -14.90
N ARG A 24 1.00 -39.92 -13.92
CA ARG A 24 -0.09 -38.96 -13.91
C ARG A 24 0.60 -37.61 -13.83
N THR A 25 0.80 -37.01 -14.99
CA THR A 25 0.79 -35.58 -15.15
C THR A 25 -0.48 -35.07 -14.48
N VAL A 26 -0.39 -34.85 -13.17
CA VAL A 26 -1.22 -33.85 -12.51
C VAL A 26 -0.80 -32.59 -13.22
N ALA A 27 -1.54 -32.22 -14.27
CA ALA A 27 -1.56 -30.88 -14.78
C ALA A 27 -1.87 -30.04 -13.55
N ARG A 28 -0.81 -29.49 -12.96
CA ARG A 28 -0.92 -28.45 -11.97
C ARG A 28 -1.55 -27.35 -12.76
N GLU A 29 -2.87 -27.23 -12.69
CA GLU A 29 -3.56 -26.00 -13.05
C GLU A 29 -2.77 -24.93 -12.31
N THR A 30 -1.91 -24.23 -13.04
CA THR A 30 -1.52 -22.89 -12.69
C THR A 30 -2.83 -22.12 -12.74
N VAL A 31 -3.60 -22.21 -11.66
CA VAL A 31 -4.51 -21.17 -11.27
C VAL A 31 -3.60 -19.96 -11.20
N SER A 32 -3.58 -19.21 -12.29
CA SER A 32 -3.01 -17.88 -12.32
C SER A 32 -3.75 -17.14 -11.22
N ARG A 33 -3.17 -17.11 -10.02
CA ARG A 33 -3.65 -16.23 -8.96
C ARG A 33 -3.52 -14.85 -9.57
N THR A 34 -4.63 -14.28 -10.00
CA THR A 34 -4.68 -12.91 -10.46
C THR A 34 -4.16 -12.06 -9.32
N LEU A 35 -2.91 -11.61 -9.44
CA LEU A 35 -2.26 -10.79 -8.43
C LEU A 35 -3.09 -9.52 -8.30
N ARG A 36 -3.67 -9.30 -7.12
CA ARG A 36 -4.45 -8.11 -6.86
C ARG A 36 -3.47 -6.96 -6.66
N ALA A 37 -3.65 -5.88 -7.42
CA ALA A 37 -2.88 -4.67 -7.18
C ALA A 37 -3.32 -4.03 -5.85
N MET A 38 -2.37 -3.56 -5.06
CA MET A 38 -2.69 -2.78 -3.86
C MET A 38 -3.48 -1.52 -4.26
N PRO A 39 -4.34 -0.98 -3.37
CA PRO A 39 -4.97 0.31 -3.64
C PRO A 39 -3.92 1.42 -3.69
N ALA A 40 -4.10 2.38 -4.60
CA ALA A 40 -3.32 3.62 -4.63
C ALA A 40 -3.92 4.61 -3.61
N MET A 41 -3.98 4.22 -2.34
CA MET A 41 -4.50 5.10 -1.29
C MET A 41 -3.45 5.27 -0.22
N PRO A 42 -3.22 6.49 0.28
CA PRO A 42 -2.30 6.69 1.37
C PRO A 42 -2.72 5.87 2.59
N ILE A 43 -1.79 5.14 3.19
CA ILE A 43 -2.04 4.41 4.44
C ILE A 43 -1.78 5.36 5.60
N TRP A 44 -2.56 6.43 5.75
CA TRP A 44 -2.47 7.29 6.92
C TRP A 44 -3.55 6.90 7.92
N LYS A 45 -3.10 6.43 9.09
CA LYS A 45 -3.94 6.32 10.28
C LYS A 45 -3.85 7.65 11.03
N ASN A 46 -4.97 8.05 11.63
CA ASN A 46 -5.22 9.28 12.40
C ASN A 46 -3.99 10.20 12.61
N PRO A 47 -3.96 11.41 12.02
CA PRO A 47 -2.83 12.33 12.18
C PRO A 47 -2.62 12.79 13.63
N GLN A 48 -3.63 12.64 14.49
CA GLN A 48 -3.50 12.90 15.92
C GLN A 48 -2.67 11.80 16.58
N CYS A 49 -1.45 12.17 16.97
CA CYS A 49 -0.58 11.33 17.79
C CYS A 49 -0.19 12.05 19.08
N VAL A 50 0.16 11.27 20.09
CA VAL A 50 0.68 11.75 21.37
C VAL A 50 2.20 11.72 21.35
N SER A 51 2.84 12.64 22.07
CA SER A 51 4.29 12.63 22.22
C SER A 51 4.79 11.32 22.85
N ALA A 52 5.92 10.84 22.35
CA ALA A 52 6.61 9.68 22.88
C ALA A 52 7.13 9.92 24.31
N ASN A 53 6.98 8.92 25.17
CA ASN A 53 7.62 8.87 26.48
C ASN A 53 9.08 8.39 26.37
N ILE A 54 9.80 8.31 27.49
CA ILE A 54 11.22 7.93 27.51
C ILE A 54 11.47 6.57 26.85
N LYS A 55 10.66 5.54 27.17
CA LYS A 55 10.84 4.19 26.62
C LYS A 55 10.52 4.12 25.12
N GLU A 56 9.49 4.86 24.70
CA GLU A 56 9.09 4.95 23.29
C GLU A 56 10.17 5.71 22.48
N ASN A 57 10.76 6.77 23.06
CA ASN A 57 11.91 7.46 22.46
C ASN A 57 13.13 6.54 22.37
N GLU A 58 13.47 5.80 23.43
CA GLU A 58 14.56 4.81 23.39
C GLU A 58 14.35 3.78 22.27
N HIS A 59 13.11 3.32 22.05
CA HIS A 59 12.79 2.41 20.96
C HIS A 59 13.09 3.03 19.58
N PHE A 60 12.64 4.26 19.33
CA PHE A 60 12.93 4.96 18.07
C PHE A 60 14.44 5.22 17.88
N GLU A 61 15.14 5.57 18.96
CA GLU A 61 16.59 5.80 18.95
C GLU A 61 17.38 4.53 18.62
N ILE A 62 16.98 3.39 19.19
CA ILE A 62 17.59 2.09 18.89
C ILE A 62 17.39 1.73 17.42
N ALA A 63 16.17 1.89 16.90
CA ALA A 63 15.89 1.59 15.50
C ALA A 63 16.68 2.50 14.55
N ALA A 64 16.71 3.81 14.81
CA ALA A 64 17.48 4.76 14.00
C ALA A 64 18.98 4.47 14.03
N SER A 65 19.54 4.26 15.22
CA SER A 65 20.95 3.92 15.40
C SER A 65 21.30 2.60 14.71
N THR A 66 20.39 1.63 14.71
CA THR A 66 20.58 0.36 13.99
C THR A 66 20.76 0.61 12.49
N LEU A 67 19.89 1.41 11.87
CA LEU A 67 20.01 1.75 10.44
C LEU A 67 21.29 2.53 10.11
N GLU A 68 21.75 3.40 11.01
CA GLU A 68 22.98 4.17 10.81
C GLU A 68 24.27 3.31 10.86
N HIS A 69 24.27 2.22 11.63
CA HIS A 69 25.48 1.45 11.92
C HIS A 69 25.49 0.04 11.29
N VAL A 70 24.35 -0.44 10.78
CA VAL A 70 24.29 -1.67 10.01
C VAL A 70 25.07 -1.48 8.71
N ALA A 71 26.17 -2.22 8.58
CA ALA A 71 26.96 -2.20 7.36
C ALA A 71 26.10 -2.65 6.16
N PRO A 72 26.31 -2.10 4.95
CA PRO A 72 25.56 -2.44 3.73
C PRO A 72 25.52 -3.93 3.35
N HIS A 73 26.34 -4.76 4.00
CA HIS A 73 26.47 -6.19 3.76
C HIS A 73 26.28 -7.05 5.03
N SER A 74 25.80 -6.45 6.14
CA SER A 74 25.52 -7.20 7.36
C SER A 74 24.20 -7.98 7.25
N PRO A 75 23.95 -8.99 8.11
CA PRO A 75 22.74 -9.79 8.05
C PRO A 75 21.48 -8.89 8.14
N ASP A 76 20.70 -8.90 7.06
CA ASP A 76 19.62 -7.96 6.75
C ASP A 76 18.52 -7.86 7.83
N TRP A 77 18.38 -8.89 8.68
CA TRP A 77 17.29 -8.98 9.67
C TRP A 77 17.26 -7.84 10.70
N LEU A 78 18.42 -7.27 11.08
CA LEU A 78 18.45 -6.11 11.97
C LEU A 78 17.98 -4.83 11.27
N ALA A 79 18.39 -4.63 10.02
CA ALA A 79 17.94 -3.51 9.19
C ALA A 79 16.44 -3.62 8.92
N ILE A 80 15.97 -4.81 8.50
CA ILE A 80 14.55 -5.10 8.30
C ILE A 80 13.76 -4.82 9.58
N GLY A 81 14.21 -5.29 10.75
CA GLY A 81 13.51 -5.05 12.01
C GLY A 81 13.44 -3.57 12.41
N ALA A 82 14.50 -2.81 12.11
CA ALA A 82 14.53 -1.37 12.34
C ALA A 82 13.67 -0.58 11.33
N GLU A 83 13.72 -0.94 10.05
CA GLU A 83 12.85 -0.42 8.99
C GLU A 83 11.38 -0.68 9.32
N GLN A 84 11.04 -1.91 9.73
CA GLN A 84 9.70 -2.27 10.21
C GLN A 84 9.27 -1.38 11.37
N SER A 85 10.09 -1.30 12.42
CA SER A 85 9.79 -0.52 13.63
C SER A 85 9.58 0.97 13.35
N LEU A 86 10.29 1.55 12.38
CA LEU A 86 10.18 2.97 12.01
C LEU A 86 9.13 3.23 10.94
N SER A 87 8.77 2.21 10.15
CA SER A 87 7.71 2.28 9.15
C SER A 87 6.33 2.19 9.82
N GLU A 88 6.19 1.37 10.86
CA GLU A 88 4.93 1.12 11.55
C GLU A 88 4.64 2.13 12.66
N ASP A 89 3.35 2.45 12.82
CA ASP A 89 2.90 3.31 13.89
C ASP A 89 2.99 2.59 15.24
N LEU A 90 3.66 3.23 16.21
CA LEU A 90 3.62 2.78 17.60
C LEU A 90 2.31 3.24 18.26
N TYR A 91 1.63 2.36 18.99
CA TYR A 91 0.39 2.69 19.70
C TYR A 91 0.53 2.49 21.20
N ARG A 92 0.09 3.48 21.99
CA ARG A 92 0.03 3.39 23.44
C ARG A 92 -1.26 2.73 23.90
N GLY A 93 -1.35 1.42 23.71
CA GLY A 93 -2.50 0.60 24.10
C GLY A 93 -2.39 -0.04 25.48
N SER A 94 -3.54 -0.40 26.05
CA SER A 94 -3.65 -1.45 27.08
C SER A 94 -4.08 -2.75 26.40
N PRO A 95 -3.87 -3.95 26.99
CA PRO A 95 -4.29 -5.20 26.38
C PRO A 95 -5.75 -5.14 25.90
N GLY A 96 -5.97 -5.39 24.60
CA GLY A 96 -7.29 -5.38 23.97
C GLY A 96 -7.83 -4.02 23.51
N LYS A 97 -7.07 -2.92 23.64
CA LYS A 97 -7.45 -1.60 23.11
C LYS A 97 -6.32 -0.97 22.30
N LEU A 98 -6.59 -0.63 21.04
CA LEU A 98 -5.76 0.32 20.30
C LEU A 98 -5.87 1.68 21.01
N GLY A 99 -4.77 2.11 21.63
CA GLY A 99 -4.71 3.42 22.27
C GLY A 99 -4.22 4.49 21.30
N ALA A 100 -3.82 5.65 21.83
CA ALA A 100 -3.36 6.75 21.00
C ALA A 100 -2.09 6.37 20.22
N ARG A 101 -2.02 6.78 18.94
CA ARG A 101 -0.80 6.69 18.12
C ARG A 101 0.30 7.53 18.77
N VAL A 102 1.52 7.04 18.80
CA VAL A 102 2.69 7.74 19.33
C VAL A 102 3.43 8.39 18.17
N CYS A 103 3.74 9.69 18.29
CA CYS A 103 4.51 10.38 17.27
C CYS A 103 5.98 9.95 17.32
N THR A 104 6.54 9.51 16.20
CA THR A 104 7.99 9.45 16.03
C THR A 104 8.55 10.87 16.03
N PRO A 105 9.58 11.18 16.83
CA PRO A 105 10.19 12.51 16.82
C PRO A 105 10.78 12.87 15.45
N ALA A 106 10.53 14.08 14.94
CA ALA A 106 10.98 14.48 13.59
C ALA A 106 12.49 14.37 13.38
N ALA A 107 13.29 14.56 14.44
CA ALA A 107 14.75 14.41 14.40
C ALA A 107 15.19 12.98 14.04
N ILE A 108 14.38 11.96 14.36
CA ILE A 108 14.65 10.56 14.01
C ILE A 108 14.60 10.37 12.50
N TYR A 109 13.55 10.86 11.83
CA TYR A 109 13.43 10.71 10.37
C TYR A 109 14.50 11.48 9.60
N GLY A 110 14.97 12.63 10.12
CA GLY A 110 16.10 13.35 9.52
C GLY A 110 17.41 12.53 9.54
N ARG A 111 17.64 11.77 10.61
CA ARG A 111 18.80 10.87 10.74
C ARG A 111 18.67 9.63 9.85
N VAL A 112 17.51 8.98 9.92
CA VAL A 112 17.20 7.77 9.14
C VAL A 112 17.27 8.05 7.63
N ALA A 113 16.86 9.24 7.18
CA ALA A 113 16.90 9.62 5.77
C ALA A 113 18.29 9.43 5.14
N ALA A 114 19.37 9.80 5.84
CA ALA A 114 20.73 9.68 5.32
C ALA A 114 21.20 8.21 5.22
N ALA A 115 20.91 7.40 6.24
CA ALA A 115 21.25 5.97 6.25
C ALA A 115 20.45 5.20 5.18
N PHE A 116 19.15 5.47 5.12
CA PHE A 116 18.22 4.86 4.18
C PHE A 116 18.50 5.24 2.72
N ALA A 117 18.94 6.47 2.49
CA ALA A 117 19.47 6.91 1.20
C ALA A 117 20.64 6.02 0.73
N GLY A 118 21.60 5.71 1.61
CA GLY A 118 22.71 4.80 1.30
C GLY A 118 22.24 3.41 0.88
N SER A 119 21.37 2.78 1.67
CA SER A 119 20.86 1.42 1.40
C SER A 119 20.03 1.34 0.11
N ALA A 120 19.31 2.40 -0.25
CA ALA A 120 18.51 2.48 -1.47
C ALA A 120 19.33 2.31 -2.77
N LEU A 121 20.63 2.62 -2.72
CA LEU A 121 21.55 2.42 -3.84
C LEU A 121 21.96 0.94 -3.98
N ASP A 122 22.04 0.21 -2.88
CA ASP A 122 22.60 -1.15 -2.82
C ASP A 122 21.54 -2.24 -3.03
N LYS A 123 20.33 -2.09 -2.45
CA LYS A 123 19.26 -3.11 -2.49
C LYS A 123 18.56 -3.22 -3.85
N GLY A 124 18.71 -2.23 -4.73
CA GLY A 124 18.16 -2.22 -6.09
C GLY A 124 16.64 -1.95 -6.20
N ARG A 125 15.81 -2.43 -5.26
CA ARG A 125 14.36 -2.21 -5.24
C ARG A 125 13.80 -2.22 -3.80
N PHE A 126 12.86 -1.32 -3.51
CA PHE A 126 12.17 -1.29 -2.22
C PHE A 126 11.05 -2.33 -2.09
N ASP A 127 10.91 -2.88 -0.89
CA ASP A 127 9.74 -3.61 -0.42
C ASP A 127 8.69 -2.67 0.20
N ARG A 128 7.62 -3.23 0.77
CA ARG A 128 6.54 -2.42 1.37
C ARG A 128 6.95 -1.67 2.64
N HIS A 129 7.78 -2.25 3.49
CA HIS A 129 8.24 -1.59 4.72
C HIS A 129 9.12 -0.39 4.38
N GLU A 130 10.00 -0.57 3.40
CA GLU A 130 10.86 0.48 2.86
C GLU A 130 10.04 1.59 2.19
N LEU A 131 9.02 1.25 1.39
CA LEU A 131 8.09 2.25 0.82
C LEU A 131 7.33 3.01 1.91
N ARG A 132 6.88 2.32 2.97
CA ARG A 132 6.19 2.94 4.09
C ARG A 132 7.12 3.84 4.89
N LEU A 133 8.35 3.41 5.17
CA LEU A 133 9.35 4.25 5.81
C LEU A 133 9.66 5.49 4.97
N ALA A 134 9.83 5.31 3.66
CA ALA A 134 10.07 6.41 2.73
C ALA A 134 8.95 7.47 2.80
N SER A 135 7.70 7.05 2.96
CA SER A 135 6.55 7.97 3.06
C SER A 135 6.58 8.91 4.27
N HIS A 136 7.37 8.58 5.30
CA HIS A 136 7.54 9.41 6.51
C HIS A 136 8.70 10.41 6.40
N LEU A 137 9.55 10.31 5.37
CA LEU A 137 10.73 11.17 5.23
C LEU A 137 10.33 12.53 4.62
N GLN A 138 10.56 13.61 5.37
CA GLN A 138 10.29 14.98 4.93
C GLN A 138 11.44 15.92 5.33
N PRO A 139 12.17 16.53 4.38
CA PRO A 139 12.14 16.25 2.93
C PRO A 139 12.79 14.89 2.58
N PRO A 140 12.31 14.19 1.54
CA PRO A 140 12.90 12.91 1.12
C PRO A 140 14.23 13.13 0.36
N PRO A 141 15.27 12.32 0.60
CA PRO A 141 16.49 12.34 -0.21
C PRO A 141 16.23 11.94 -1.68
N VAL A 142 16.94 12.55 -2.63
CA VAL A 142 16.75 12.34 -4.08
C VAL A 142 16.85 10.86 -4.48
N ASN A 143 17.78 10.12 -3.91
CA ASN A 143 17.96 8.69 -4.18
C ASN A 143 16.85 7.81 -3.60
N VAL A 144 16.20 8.23 -2.50
CA VAL A 144 14.98 7.59 -1.98
C VAL A 144 13.83 7.82 -2.95
N VAL A 145 13.69 9.06 -3.45
CA VAL A 145 12.69 9.39 -4.48
C VAL A 145 12.90 8.53 -5.73
N ASP A 146 14.14 8.39 -6.20
CA ASP A 146 14.50 7.53 -7.34
C ASP A 146 14.20 6.04 -7.07
N ALA A 147 14.47 5.56 -5.86
CA ALA A 147 14.19 4.18 -5.49
C ALA A 147 12.68 3.89 -5.48
N VAL A 148 11.88 4.79 -4.90
CA VAL A 148 10.41 4.68 -4.92
C VAL A 148 9.89 4.73 -6.36
N ALA A 149 10.40 5.63 -7.19
CA ALA A 149 10.01 5.71 -8.60
C ALA A 149 10.36 4.45 -9.41
N ARG A 150 11.53 3.84 -9.15
CA ARG A 150 11.90 2.55 -9.75
C ARG A 150 10.91 1.44 -9.42
N VAL A 151 10.35 1.44 -8.20
CA VAL A 151 9.26 0.52 -7.86
C VAL A 151 7.99 0.91 -8.61
N ALA A 152 7.54 2.16 -8.49
CA ALA A 152 6.29 2.67 -9.06
C ALA A 152 6.15 2.38 -10.56
N PHE A 153 7.19 2.65 -11.34
CA PHE A 153 7.19 2.50 -12.80
C PHE A 153 7.83 1.20 -13.28
N PHE A 154 8.03 0.21 -12.40
CA PHE A 154 8.57 -1.06 -12.83
C PHE A 154 7.65 -1.73 -13.86
N PRO A 155 8.16 -2.20 -15.01
CA PRO A 155 7.32 -2.68 -16.11
C PRO A 155 6.58 -3.99 -15.78
N ARG A 156 6.97 -4.69 -14.71
CA ARG A 156 6.34 -5.93 -14.26
C ARG A 156 5.76 -5.75 -12.85
N PRO A 157 4.76 -6.55 -12.46
CA PRO A 157 4.27 -6.57 -11.07
C PRO A 157 5.42 -6.72 -10.08
N VAL A 158 5.42 -5.90 -9.03
CA VAL A 158 6.36 -5.99 -7.92
C VAL A 158 5.62 -6.60 -6.75
N ILE A 159 5.93 -7.86 -6.44
CA ILE A 159 5.19 -8.63 -5.44
C ILE A 159 5.81 -8.40 -4.07
N ASP A 160 4.96 -8.01 -3.11
CA ASP A 160 5.30 -8.07 -1.69
C ASP A 160 5.32 -9.55 -1.27
N ASP A 161 6.50 -10.04 -0.93
CA ASP A 161 6.66 -11.31 -0.23
C ASP A 161 6.95 -10.94 1.21
N ASP A 162 5.90 -10.73 2.01
CA ASP A 162 6.10 -10.49 3.42
C ASP A 162 6.81 -11.72 4.02
N SER A 163 7.64 -11.51 5.04
CA SER A 163 8.37 -12.61 5.67
C SER A 163 7.43 -13.64 6.35
N GLY A 164 6.11 -13.40 6.33
CA GLY A 164 5.05 -14.28 6.81
C GLY A 164 4.46 -15.21 5.75
N GLY A 165 4.91 -15.13 4.48
CA GLY A 165 4.43 -15.95 3.38
C GLY A 165 3.06 -15.54 2.84
N GLN A 166 2.58 -14.34 3.18
CA GLN A 166 1.36 -13.77 2.66
C GLN A 166 1.67 -12.85 1.47
N ILE A 167 1.26 -13.28 0.28
CA ILE A 167 1.39 -12.49 -0.94
C ILE A 167 0.33 -11.39 -0.91
N ASP A 168 0.74 -10.17 -0.57
CA ASP A 168 -0.16 -9.01 -0.42
C ASP A 168 -0.46 -8.29 -1.75
N GLY A 169 0.22 -8.69 -2.83
CA GLY A 169 -0.09 -8.29 -4.20
C GLY A 169 0.96 -7.38 -4.84
N ASP A 170 0.56 -6.71 -5.91
CA ASP A 170 1.44 -5.78 -6.65
C ASP A 170 1.51 -4.43 -5.92
N ILE A 171 2.70 -4.06 -5.42
CA ILE A 171 2.93 -2.87 -4.59
C ILE A 171 3.16 -1.58 -5.38
N ARG A 172 3.25 -1.66 -6.71
CA ARG A 172 3.48 -0.48 -7.57
C ARG A 172 2.48 0.66 -7.36
N PRO A 173 1.16 0.44 -7.22
CA PRO A 173 0.21 1.52 -6.91
C PRO A 173 0.48 2.21 -5.56
N TYR A 174 0.93 1.45 -4.57
CA TYR A 174 1.33 1.99 -3.28
C TYR A 174 2.60 2.84 -3.43
N ALA A 175 3.60 2.37 -4.18
CA ALA A 175 4.78 3.16 -4.50
C ALA A 175 4.45 4.47 -5.24
N MET A 176 3.49 4.46 -6.18
CA MET A 176 3.00 5.68 -6.84
C MET A 176 2.38 6.66 -5.84
N THR A 177 1.62 6.15 -4.86
CA THR A 177 1.03 6.97 -3.80
C THR A 177 2.12 7.60 -2.92
N VAL A 178 3.14 6.83 -2.55
CA VAL A 178 4.29 7.33 -1.77
C VAL A 178 5.04 8.41 -2.57
N LEU A 179 5.29 8.15 -3.87
CA LEU A 179 5.94 9.11 -4.75
C LEU A 179 5.15 10.41 -4.88
N ALA A 180 3.83 10.33 -5.05
CA ALA A 180 2.94 11.50 -5.06
C ALA A 180 2.98 12.27 -3.73
N GLY A 181 3.10 11.54 -2.60
CA GLY A 181 3.27 12.13 -1.27
C GLY A 181 4.53 12.99 -1.10
N PHE A 182 5.54 12.82 -1.96
CA PHE A 182 6.73 13.70 -1.98
C PHE A 182 6.48 15.05 -2.66
N GLY A 183 5.29 15.29 -3.22
CA GLY A 183 4.89 16.57 -3.80
C GLY A 183 5.81 16.99 -4.94
N HIS A 184 6.46 18.14 -4.82
CA HIS A 184 7.31 18.72 -5.86
C HIS A 184 8.45 17.81 -6.31
N GLU A 185 9.00 16.98 -5.42
CA GLU A 185 10.09 16.05 -5.75
C GLU A 185 9.66 14.97 -6.76
N SER A 186 8.35 14.73 -6.91
CA SER A 186 7.79 13.81 -7.91
C SER A 186 7.70 14.38 -9.33
N ALA A 187 7.90 15.70 -9.50
CA ALA A 187 7.66 16.42 -10.76
C ALA A 187 8.41 15.83 -11.97
N ARG A 188 9.62 15.29 -11.77
CA ARG A 188 10.42 14.67 -12.84
C ARG A 188 9.77 13.41 -13.45
N TYR A 189 8.83 12.77 -12.76
CA TYR A 189 8.10 11.59 -13.25
C TYR A 189 6.68 11.93 -13.71
N ALA A 190 6.25 13.20 -13.62
CA ALA A 190 4.87 13.59 -13.86
C ALA A 190 4.43 13.36 -15.31
N VAL A 191 5.34 13.53 -16.28
CA VAL A 191 5.07 13.28 -17.71
C VAL A 191 4.83 11.79 -17.97
N GLU A 192 5.72 10.92 -17.48
CA GLU A 192 5.57 9.46 -17.62
C GLU A 192 4.30 8.96 -16.92
N ALA A 193 3.99 9.51 -15.75
CA ALA A 193 2.77 9.18 -15.01
C ALA A 193 1.51 9.60 -15.77
N PHE A 194 1.53 10.77 -16.41
CA PHE A 194 0.39 11.29 -17.16
C PHE A 194 0.00 10.39 -18.34
N GLU A 195 0.98 9.79 -19.02
CA GLU A 195 0.74 8.84 -20.10
C GLU A 195 0.05 7.54 -19.63
N GLN A 196 0.12 7.23 -18.33
CA GLN A 196 -0.43 6.02 -17.74
C GLN A 196 -1.77 6.25 -17.01
N ILE A 197 -2.29 7.48 -16.98
CA ILE A 197 -3.54 7.80 -16.29
C ILE A 197 -4.71 6.99 -16.87
N SER A 198 -5.38 6.23 -16.00
CA SER A 198 -6.57 5.44 -16.34
C SER A 198 -7.41 5.17 -15.09
N SER A 199 -8.73 5.04 -15.27
CA SER A 199 -9.65 4.63 -14.20
C SER A 199 -9.82 3.10 -14.08
N GLU A 200 -9.22 2.32 -14.96
CA GLU A 200 -9.48 0.87 -15.06
C GLU A 200 -8.86 0.07 -13.91
N ASN A 201 -7.73 0.54 -13.36
CA ASN A 201 -6.96 -0.20 -12.36
C ASN A 201 -6.18 0.74 -11.43
N SER A 202 -5.54 0.18 -10.40
CA SER A 202 -4.87 0.97 -9.35
C SER A 202 -3.59 1.63 -9.85
N LEU A 203 -2.96 1.09 -10.91
CA LEU A 203 -1.77 1.70 -11.51
C LEU A 203 -2.17 2.99 -12.23
N GLY A 204 -3.27 2.97 -12.99
CA GLY A 204 -3.74 4.16 -13.69
C GLY A 204 -4.17 5.27 -12.75
N THR A 205 -4.85 4.95 -11.64
CA THR A 205 -5.23 5.94 -10.63
C THR A 205 -4.05 6.39 -9.78
N GLY A 206 -3.08 5.51 -9.50
CA GLY A 206 -1.82 5.88 -8.86
C GLY A 206 -0.95 6.80 -9.73
N ALA A 207 -0.89 6.56 -11.04
CA ALA A 207 -0.21 7.42 -12.00
C ALA A 207 -0.85 8.82 -12.03
N ALA A 208 -2.18 8.90 -11.89
CA ALA A 208 -2.88 10.16 -11.76
C ALA A 208 -2.43 10.96 -10.53
N GLN A 209 -2.14 10.30 -9.40
CA GLN A 209 -1.61 10.96 -8.20
C GLN A 209 -0.23 11.55 -8.44
N VAL A 210 0.67 10.81 -9.07
CA VAL A 210 2.03 11.29 -9.37
C VAL A 210 1.98 12.45 -10.37
N ALA A 211 1.17 12.35 -11.42
CA ALA A 211 1.01 13.42 -12.40
C ALA A 211 0.46 14.70 -11.77
N ALA A 212 -0.55 14.59 -10.92
CA ALA A 212 -1.16 15.73 -10.22
C ALA A 212 -0.20 16.35 -9.18
N ALA A 213 0.45 15.54 -8.35
CA ALA A 213 1.43 15.99 -7.36
C ALA A 213 2.63 16.71 -8.00
N GLY A 214 3.08 16.19 -9.15
CA GLY A 214 4.17 16.77 -9.93
C GLY A 214 3.78 18.00 -10.75
N GLY A 215 2.52 18.42 -10.73
CA GLY A 215 2.04 19.62 -11.43
C GLY A 215 1.96 19.48 -12.95
N GLN A 216 1.73 18.29 -13.49
CA GLN A 216 1.66 18.08 -14.93
C GLN A 216 0.44 18.81 -15.55
N PRO A 217 0.63 19.64 -16.60
CA PRO A 217 -0.47 20.30 -17.28
C PRO A 217 -1.53 19.32 -17.79
N GLY A 218 -2.80 19.62 -17.54
CA GLY A 218 -3.94 18.81 -17.97
C GLY A 218 -4.26 17.60 -17.08
N ALA A 219 -3.39 17.24 -16.11
CA ALA A 219 -3.62 16.10 -15.23
C ALA A 219 -4.94 16.22 -14.44
N LEU A 220 -5.19 17.38 -13.83
CA LEU A 220 -6.40 17.62 -13.04
C LEU A 220 -7.68 17.54 -13.88
N SER A 221 -7.71 18.18 -15.06
CA SER A 221 -8.86 18.07 -15.97
C SER A 221 -9.12 16.64 -16.43
N GLN A 222 -8.07 15.85 -16.68
CA GLN A 222 -8.22 14.43 -17.02
C GLN A 222 -8.76 13.62 -15.83
N ILE A 223 -8.27 13.87 -14.63
CA ILE A 223 -8.74 13.23 -13.39
C ILE A 223 -10.23 13.53 -13.15
N GLU A 224 -10.64 14.79 -13.27
CA GLU A 224 -12.04 15.18 -13.15
C GLU A 224 -12.92 14.49 -14.19
N SER A 225 -12.47 14.42 -15.44
CA SER A 225 -13.19 13.72 -16.51
C SER A 225 -13.40 12.24 -16.14
N LEU A 226 -12.35 11.55 -15.66
CA LEU A 226 -12.45 10.16 -15.23
C LEU A 226 -13.40 9.98 -14.04
N MET A 227 -13.32 10.86 -13.03
CA MET A 227 -14.24 10.80 -11.89
C MET A 227 -15.70 11.01 -12.31
N ASN A 228 -15.96 11.99 -13.17
CA ASN A 228 -17.31 12.25 -13.68
C ASN A 228 -17.85 11.09 -14.51
N GLN A 229 -17.01 10.47 -15.34
CA GLN A 229 -17.37 9.25 -16.08
C GLN A 229 -17.76 8.13 -15.11
N LEU A 230 -16.94 7.84 -14.10
CA LEU A 230 -17.22 6.79 -13.11
C LEU A 230 -18.51 7.08 -12.32
N LEU A 231 -18.71 8.32 -11.87
CA LEU A 231 -19.94 8.72 -11.16
C LEU A 231 -21.19 8.59 -12.03
N ALA A 232 -21.08 8.84 -13.34
CA ALA A 232 -22.19 8.71 -14.28
C ALA A 232 -22.56 7.25 -14.59
N THR A 233 -21.66 6.29 -14.34
CA THR A 233 -21.98 4.84 -14.53
C THR A 233 -22.97 4.30 -13.50
N VAL A 234 -23.21 5.03 -12.39
CA VAL A 234 -24.09 4.60 -11.31
C VAL A 234 -25.19 5.64 -11.08
N PRO A 235 -26.49 5.28 -11.25
CA PRO A 235 -27.62 6.17 -10.98
C PRO A 235 -27.54 6.84 -9.61
N ASP A 236 -27.96 8.11 -9.49
CA ASP A 236 -27.77 8.91 -8.27
C ASP A 236 -28.48 8.31 -7.03
N ASP A 237 -29.56 7.56 -7.22
CA ASP A 237 -30.33 6.86 -6.16
C ASP A 237 -29.72 5.51 -5.73
N LYS A 238 -28.62 5.08 -6.37
CA LYS A 238 -27.95 3.80 -6.08
C LYS A 238 -26.59 4.01 -5.39
N PRO A 239 -26.24 3.11 -4.44
CA PRO A 239 -24.92 3.13 -3.84
C PRO A 239 -23.85 2.76 -4.88
N ILE A 240 -22.72 3.46 -4.84
CA ILE A 240 -21.58 3.21 -5.72
C ILE A 240 -20.94 1.86 -5.38
N PRO A 241 -20.79 0.93 -6.35
CA PRO A 241 -20.17 -0.37 -6.12
C PRO A 241 -18.73 -0.28 -5.62
N LEU A 242 -18.27 -1.28 -4.86
CA LEU A 242 -16.93 -1.32 -4.26
C LEU A 242 -15.79 -0.99 -5.24
N ALA A 243 -15.78 -1.62 -6.42
CA ALA A 243 -14.73 -1.40 -7.42
C ALA A 243 -14.70 0.04 -7.94
N THR A 244 -15.86 0.60 -8.29
CA THR A 244 -16.00 1.99 -8.75
C THR A 244 -15.63 2.98 -7.63
N ARG A 245 -16.05 2.70 -6.39
CA ARG A 245 -15.71 3.48 -5.21
C ARG A 245 -14.20 3.54 -5.01
N ASP A 246 -13.51 2.40 -5.09
CA ASP A 246 -12.06 2.35 -4.85
C ASP A 246 -11.32 3.23 -5.87
N ARG A 247 -11.70 3.20 -7.14
CA ARG A 247 -11.15 4.10 -8.18
C ARG A 247 -11.46 5.57 -7.92
N LEU A 248 -12.69 5.89 -7.52
CA LEU A 248 -13.08 7.25 -7.18
C LEU A 248 -12.30 7.79 -5.98
N TYR A 249 -12.03 6.96 -4.96
CA TYR A 249 -11.23 7.35 -3.80
C TYR A 249 -9.79 7.68 -4.19
N GLU A 250 -9.17 6.85 -5.03
CA GLU A 250 -7.79 7.06 -5.49
C GLU A 250 -7.66 8.31 -6.37
N LEU A 251 -8.64 8.57 -7.24
CA LEU A 251 -8.69 9.79 -8.06
C LEU A 251 -8.96 11.04 -7.20
N SER A 252 -9.78 10.92 -6.14
CA SER A 252 -9.99 12.02 -5.20
C SER A 252 -8.70 12.39 -4.46
N TRP A 253 -7.88 11.38 -4.10
CA TRP A 253 -6.54 11.61 -3.58
C TRP A 253 -5.61 12.28 -4.58
N ALA A 254 -5.70 11.93 -5.87
CA ALA A 254 -4.92 12.61 -6.91
C ALA A 254 -5.23 14.11 -6.96
N ILE A 255 -6.51 14.50 -6.86
CA ILE A 255 -6.90 15.90 -6.73
C ILE A 255 -6.25 16.53 -5.49
N ALA A 256 -6.39 15.91 -4.31
CA ALA A 256 -5.82 16.46 -3.08
C ALA A 256 -4.28 16.61 -3.11
N PHE A 257 -3.57 15.72 -3.82
CA PHE A 257 -2.11 15.82 -3.98
C PHE A 257 -1.65 17.02 -4.81
N SER A 258 -2.52 17.62 -5.62
CA SER A 258 -2.19 18.85 -6.37
C SER A 258 -2.10 20.11 -5.52
N GLY A 259 -2.38 20.01 -4.21
CA GLY A 259 -2.28 21.12 -3.27
C GLY A 259 -3.31 22.20 -3.56
N GLU A 260 -2.88 23.46 -3.66
CA GLU A 260 -3.80 24.60 -3.85
C GLU A 260 -4.62 24.51 -5.14
N ALA A 261 -4.08 23.90 -6.21
CA ALA A 261 -4.81 23.71 -7.46
C ALA A 261 -6.04 22.80 -7.30
N ALA A 262 -6.10 21.99 -6.24
CA ALA A 262 -7.21 21.07 -5.99
C ALA A 262 -8.57 21.77 -5.86
N LYS A 263 -8.58 23.01 -5.34
CA LYS A 263 -9.81 23.78 -5.06
C LYS A 263 -10.63 24.06 -6.32
N ASP A 264 -9.96 24.26 -7.45
CA ASP A 264 -10.63 24.51 -8.73
C ASP A 264 -11.20 23.22 -9.35
N HIS A 265 -10.87 22.06 -8.77
CA HIS A 265 -11.20 20.74 -9.30
C HIS A 265 -11.97 19.84 -8.31
N GLU A 266 -12.54 20.41 -7.25
CA GLU A 266 -13.16 19.65 -6.16
C GLU A 266 -14.59 19.15 -6.44
N ALA A 267 -15.25 19.70 -7.47
CA ALA A 267 -16.65 19.40 -7.79
C ALA A 267 -17.00 17.89 -7.87
N PRO A 268 -16.23 17.03 -8.56
CA PRO A 268 -16.52 15.59 -8.56
C PRO A 268 -16.33 14.93 -7.18
N VAL A 269 -15.43 15.44 -6.34
CA VAL A 269 -15.23 14.94 -4.96
C VAL A 269 -16.43 15.30 -4.08
N ILE A 270 -16.93 16.54 -4.18
CA ILE A 270 -18.16 16.97 -3.51
C ILE A 270 -19.36 16.12 -3.95
N ARG A 271 -19.48 15.85 -5.26
CA ARG A 271 -20.54 14.97 -5.78
C ARG A 271 -20.43 13.57 -5.20
N LEU A 272 -19.22 13.00 -5.10
CA LEU A 272 -19.00 11.71 -4.43
C LEU A 272 -19.42 11.74 -2.95
N MET A 273 -19.06 12.81 -2.22
CA MET A 273 -19.42 12.98 -0.81
C MET A 273 -20.94 12.96 -0.58
N GLY A 274 -21.72 13.50 -1.53
CA GLY A 274 -23.18 13.45 -1.50
C GLY A 274 -23.81 12.08 -1.77
N ARG A 275 -23.03 11.06 -2.15
CA ARG A 275 -23.54 9.73 -2.53
C ARG A 275 -23.39 8.71 -1.39
N GLN A 276 -24.09 7.59 -1.52
CA GLN A 276 -23.78 6.38 -0.77
C GLN A 276 -22.79 5.51 -1.54
N VAL A 277 -21.94 4.80 -0.83
CA VAL A 277 -20.98 3.85 -1.38
C VAL A 277 -21.14 2.50 -0.70
N GLN A 278 -20.89 1.42 -1.43
CA GLN A 278 -20.79 0.11 -0.83
C GLN A 278 -19.54 0.04 0.06
N SER A 279 -19.65 -0.59 1.21
CA SER A 279 -18.53 -0.92 2.09
C SER A 279 -18.73 -2.31 2.65
N GLY A 280 -17.67 -3.13 2.69
CA GLY A 280 -17.76 -4.34 3.50
C GLY A 280 -17.77 -3.99 4.98
N ALA A 281 -18.54 -4.75 5.74
CA ALA A 281 -18.66 -4.66 7.17
C ALA A 281 -18.83 -6.07 7.74
N PRO A 282 -17.77 -6.89 7.79
CA PRO A 282 -17.86 -8.23 8.39
C PRO A 282 -18.36 -8.15 9.85
N PRO A 283 -19.24 -9.07 10.31
CA PRO A 283 -19.82 -10.21 9.58
C PRO A 283 -21.05 -9.86 8.70
N PHE A 284 -21.48 -8.59 8.68
CA PHE A 284 -22.70 -8.11 8.03
C PHE A 284 -22.65 -8.00 6.50
N GLY A 285 -21.58 -8.47 5.85
CA GLY A 285 -21.46 -8.46 4.38
C GLY A 285 -21.17 -7.06 3.84
N VAL A 286 -21.88 -6.65 2.77
CA VAL A 286 -21.73 -5.33 2.14
C VAL A 286 -22.90 -4.43 2.53
N VAL A 287 -22.59 -3.26 3.08
CA VAL A 287 -23.54 -2.24 3.51
C VAL A 287 -23.37 -0.96 2.68
N SER A 288 -24.39 -0.11 2.66
CA SER A 288 -24.34 1.20 2.00
C SER A 288 -24.11 2.29 3.05
N LEU A 289 -23.03 3.05 2.91
CA LEU A 289 -22.61 4.07 3.87
C LEU A 289 -22.20 5.35 3.13
N HIS A 290 -22.13 6.46 3.85
CA HIS A 290 -21.47 7.67 3.34
C HIS A 290 -19.95 7.46 3.22
N PRO A 291 -19.25 8.14 2.29
CA PRO A 291 -17.84 7.94 2.04
C PRO A 291 -16.96 8.64 3.08
N LYS A 292 -17.05 8.25 4.36
CA LYS A 292 -16.36 8.90 5.48
C LYS A 292 -14.83 9.02 5.30
N ARG A 293 -14.21 8.10 4.57
CA ARG A 293 -12.76 8.18 4.24
C ARG A 293 -12.39 9.39 3.38
N MET A 294 -13.35 9.96 2.65
CA MET A 294 -13.12 11.16 1.83
C MET A 294 -13.22 12.47 2.63
N CYS A 295 -13.61 12.41 3.91
CA CYS A 295 -13.57 13.60 4.78
C CYS A 295 -12.14 14.16 4.91
N GLU A 296 -11.12 13.27 4.98
CA GLU A 296 -9.72 13.70 5.01
C GLU A 296 -9.30 14.35 3.69
N VAL A 297 -9.69 13.76 2.56
CA VAL A 297 -9.43 14.30 1.23
C VAL A 297 -10.00 15.72 1.11
N MET A 298 -11.29 15.90 1.48
CA MET A 298 -11.90 17.23 1.49
C MET A 298 -11.22 18.19 2.46
N SER A 299 -10.79 17.72 3.62
CA SER A 299 -10.08 18.56 4.60
C SER A 299 -8.75 19.05 4.04
N LYS A 300 -8.04 18.23 3.25
CA LYS A 300 -6.81 18.61 2.55
C LYS A 300 -7.09 19.61 1.43
N ILE A 301 -8.15 19.41 0.64
CA ILE A 301 -8.53 20.33 -0.44
C ILE A 301 -8.92 21.70 0.10
N TYR A 302 -9.77 21.75 1.13
CA TYR A 302 -10.22 23.00 1.74
C TYR A 302 -9.17 23.67 2.63
N GLY A 303 -8.30 22.88 3.28
CA GLY A 303 -7.44 23.35 4.37
C GLY A 303 -8.20 23.65 5.67
N ASP A 304 -9.44 23.20 5.80
CA ASP A 304 -10.32 23.46 6.95
C ASP A 304 -11.22 22.24 7.24
N SER A 305 -10.86 21.45 8.24
CA SER A 305 -11.64 20.28 8.69
C SER A 305 -12.97 20.66 9.32
N GLU A 306 -13.08 21.83 9.94
CA GLU A 306 -14.32 22.29 10.56
C GLU A 306 -15.35 22.65 9.49
N ARG A 307 -14.92 23.21 8.36
CA ARG A 307 -15.80 23.40 7.19
C ARG A 307 -16.34 22.07 6.69
N VAL A 308 -15.49 21.06 6.54
CA VAL A 308 -15.92 19.72 6.10
C VAL A 308 -16.96 19.13 7.06
N ASN A 309 -16.74 19.24 8.37
CA ASN A 309 -17.66 18.73 9.38
C ASN A 309 -19.04 19.43 9.35
N ARG A 310 -19.08 20.73 9.03
CA ARG A 310 -20.34 21.47 8.87
C ARG A 310 -21.08 21.11 7.59
N GLU A 311 -20.36 20.94 6.47
CA GLU A 311 -20.96 20.60 5.17
C GLU A 311 -21.40 19.11 5.11
N PHE A 312 -20.64 18.23 5.75
CA PHE A 312 -20.85 16.78 5.77
C PHE A 312 -20.87 16.28 7.22
N SER A 313 -22.04 16.29 7.84
CA SER A 313 -22.20 16.00 9.27
C SER A 313 -21.66 14.63 9.70
N TYR A 314 -21.64 13.63 8.81
CA TYR A 314 -21.06 12.31 9.09
C TYR A 314 -19.52 12.32 9.24
N CYS A 315 -18.84 13.40 8.85
CA CYS A 315 -17.41 13.59 9.08
C CYS A 315 -17.09 13.95 10.53
N ALA A 316 -18.05 14.53 11.26
CA ALA A 316 -17.88 14.93 12.66
C ALA A 316 -18.08 13.78 13.66
N ASP A 317 -18.48 12.59 13.18
CA ASP A 317 -18.68 11.42 14.03
C ASP A 317 -17.32 10.78 14.38
N ASP A 318 -17.04 10.58 15.67
CA ASP A 318 -15.79 9.98 16.17
C ASP A 318 -15.71 8.45 15.96
N THR A 319 -16.74 7.81 15.40
CA THR A 319 -16.66 6.39 15.06
C THR A 319 -15.46 6.13 14.13
N PRO A 320 -14.52 5.23 14.50
CA PRO A 320 -13.31 5.01 13.72
C PRO A 320 -13.59 4.75 12.24
N LEU A 321 -12.77 5.33 11.36
CA LEU A 321 -12.75 5.06 9.91
C LEU A 321 -12.47 3.57 9.59
N GLU A 322 -12.00 2.83 10.59
CA GLU A 322 -11.60 1.42 10.53
C GLU A 322 -12.71 0.49 11.06
N SER A 323 -13.67 0.17 10.20
CA SER A 323 -14.27 -1.17 10.19
C SER A 323 -13.69 -1.99 9.05
N TYR A 324 -12.36 -2.03 8.96
CA TYR A 324 -11.65 -3.02 8.14
C TYR A 324 -10.33 -3.40 8.81
N PRO A 325 -10.21 -4.61 9.40
CA PRO A 325 -8.91 -5.19 9.63
C PRO A 325 -8.31 -5.54 8.26
N GLN A 326 -7.10 -5.04 7.97
CA GLN A 326 -6.29 -5.45 6.82
C GLN A 326 -5.85 -6.94 6.88
N GLY A 327 -6.41 -7.75 7.80
CA GLY A 327 -5.97 -9.13 8.06
C GLY A 327 -7.09 -10.17 8.22
N ALA A 328 -8.35 -9.90 7.86
CA ALA A 328 -9.42 -10.91 7.94
C ALA A 328 -9.50 -11.86 6.71
N PHE A 329 -8.37 -12.12 6.05
CA PHE A 329 -8.22 -13.26 5.15
C PHE A 329 -7.58 -14.44 5.88
N ALA A 330 -8.18 -14.85 6.99
CA ALA A 330 -7.98 -16.18 7.54
C ALA A 330 -9.24 -17.00 7.26
N PHE A 331 -9.17 -17.81 6.20
CA PHE A 331 -9.90 -19.06 5.96
C PHE A 331 -11.34 -19.16 6.52
N ALA A 332 -12.33 -19.10 5.63
CA ALA A 332 -13.46 -20.01 5.77
C ALA A 332 -13.08 -21.30 5.01
N PRO A 333 -12.94 -22.46 5.67
CA PRO A 333 -12.81 -23.72 4.94
C PRO A 333 -14.09 -23.93 4.13
N ALA A 334 -13.92 -24.25 2.85
CA ALA A 334 -15.01 -24.74 2.03
C ALA A 334 -15.51 -26.06 2.63
N HIS A 335 -16.57 -25.99 3.45
CA HIS A 335 -17.33 -27.18 3.75
C HIS A 335 -18.13 -27.55 2.52
N ALA A 336 -17.67 -28.60 1.86
CA ALA A 336 -18.41 -29.36 0.88
C ALA A 336 -19.77 -29.76 1.47
N SER A 337 -20.84 -29.22 0.92
CA SER A 337 -22.14 -29.88 0.95
C SER A 337 -22.11 -30.97 -0.13
N GLU A 338 -21.58 -32.14 0.23
CA GLU A 338 -21.93 -33.38 -0.46
C GLU A 338 -23.37 -33.72 -0.08
N THR A 339 -24.30 -33.38 -0.98
CA THR A 339 -25.60 -34.05 -1.03
C THR A 339 -25.41 -35.42 -1.68
N ARG A 340 -25.42 -36.47 -0.86
CA ARG A 340 -26.08 -37.75 -1.15
C ARG A 340 -26.72 -38.28 0.13
#